data_AF-A0A6J4XC93-F1
#
_entry.id   AF-A0A6J4XC93-F1
#
_cell.length_a   1.000
_cell.length_b   1.000
_cell.length_c   1.000
_cell.angle_alpha   90.00
_cell.angle_beta   90.00
_cell.angle_gamma   90.00
#
_symmetry.space_group_name_H-M   'P 1'
#
loop_
_entity.id
_entity.type
_entity.pdbx_description
1 polymer ?
#
loop_
_entity_poly.entity_id
_entity_poly.type
_entity_poly.pdbx_seq_one_letter_code
_entity_poly.pdbx_strand_id
1 'polypeptide(L)'
;GELIVDNNGLNGSETPLRSVGSGIITDLTATVLTDDNAAFQVPDDMTGALGLIGLKLNPNIEQEKTFTIIGNTATSITIDSADGDMTEVAQAGDWYRGIYFFNSLTVRGKTILETTDDIFIASGGSLTVDDATVYANAILGGATELNSQGGIINLNETLTLDRATLDNESLILSGPLKANSLALLSGSLLTHSGATTETTSRLELEVGVLTVDGTSAIDVTGKGYLGGGRSATGDYGRTLGNVPGSYRGVSGSYGGLGKIGDPSYPAPDT
;
A
#
# COMPACT_ATOMS: atom_id res chain seq x y z
N GLY A 1 5.55 16.14 -11.76
CA GLY A 1 7.00 16.41 -11.83
C GLY A 1 7.79 15.12 -11.63
N GLU A 2 9.10 15.13 -11.83
CA GLU A 2 9.96 13.97 -11.54
C GLU A 2 10.46 14.02 -10.09
N LEU A 3 10.45 12.88 -9.40
CA LEU A 3 11.12 12.69 -8.12
C LEU A 3 12.18 11.59 -8.24
N ILE A 4 13.40 11.90 -7.81
CA ILE A 4 14.49 10.93 -7.68
C ILE A 4 14.88 10.90 -6.20
N VAL A 5 14.85 9.71 -5.60
CA VAL A 5 15.32 9.46 -4.24
C VAL A 5 16.47 8.47 -4.32
N ASP A 6 17.63 8.87 -3.81
CA ASP A 6 18.87 8.14 -3.98
C ASP A 6 19.74 8.26 -2.73
N ASN A 7 20.00 7.13 -2.07
CA ASN A 7 20.90 7.06 -0.92
C ASN A 7 22.34 6.70 -1.33
N ASN A 8 22.65 6.76 -2.63
CA ASN A 8 23.97 6.58 -3.21
C ASN A 8 24.64 5.24 -2.81
N GLY A 9 23.82 4.19 -2.66
CA GLY A 9 24.26 2.83 -2.31
C GLY A 9 24.60 2.64 -0.82
N LEU A 10 24.35 3.66 0.01
CA LEU A 10 24.58 3.62 1.45
C LEU A 10 23.42 2.91 2.16
N ASN A 11 23.71 2.25 3.26
CA ASN A 11 22.65 1.80 4.16
C ASN A 11 22.19 3.02 4.96
N GLY A 12 20.88 3.27 4.99
CA GLY A 12 20.28 4.40 5.69
C GLY A 12 19.00 4.01 6.41
N SER A 13 18.48 4.95 7.20
CA SER A 13 17.13 4.88 7.73
C SER A 13 16.10 5.21 6.63
N GLU A 14 14.83 5.06 6.98
CA GLU A 14 13.70 5.42 6.15
C GLU A 14 13.79 6.89 5.70
N THR A 15 13.39 7.13 4.46
CA THR A 15 13.15 8.44 3.86
C THR A 15 11.63 8.64 3.79
N PRO A 16 10.97 8.98 4.92
CA PRO A 16 9.53 9.15 4.93
C PRO A 16 9.17 10.38 4.11
N LEU A 17 8.24 10.19 3.18
CA LEU A 17 7.54 11.31 2.57
C LEU A 17 6.48 11.79 3.56
N ARG A 18 6.30 13.12 3.64
CA ARG A 18 5.14 13.68 4.35
C ARG A 18 3.85 13.04 3.81
N SER A 19 2.85 12.82 4.63
CA SER A 19 1.61 12.22 4.15
C SER A 19 0.40 12.99 4.63
N VAL A 20 -0.62 13.08 3.79
CA VAL A 20 -1.96 13.47 4.23
C VAL A 20 -2.56 12.33 5.07
N GLY A 21 -2.27 11.09 4.69
CA GLY A 21 -2.83 9.87 5.27
C GLY A 21 -4.22 9.58 4.72
N SER A 22 -5.01 8.88 5.52
CA SER A 22 -6.43 8.63 5.24
C SER A 22 -7.25 8.83 6.51
N GLY A 23 -8.54 9.12 6.34
CA GLY A 23 -9.44 9.40 7.45
C GLY A 23 -10.88 9.50 6.97
N ILE A 24 -11.77 9.89 7.87
CA ILE A 24 -13.21 10.04 7.59
C ILE A 24 -13.57 11.52 7.71
N ILE A 25 -14.26 12.03 6.70
CA ILE A 25 -14.70 13.42 6.69
C ILE A 25 -15.75 13.64 7.78
N THR A 26 -15.50 14.58 8.70
CA THR A 26 -16.49 15.01 9.70
C THR A 26 -17.37 16.15 9.21
N ASP A 27 -16.83 17.05 8.37
CA ASP A 27 -17.58 18.10 7.69
C ASP A 27 -16.95 18.45 6.33
N LEU A 28 -17.79 18.88 5.37
CA LEU A 28 -17.35 19.19 4.01
C LEU A 28 -18.04 20.42 3.45
N THR A 29 -17.23 21.32 2.90
CA THR A 29 -17.68 22.40 2.02
C THR A 29 -17.05 22.21 0.64
N ALA A 30 -17.38 23.08 -0.31
CA ALA A 30 -16.83 23.02 -1.67
C ALA A 30 -15.29 22.99 -1.71
N THR A 31 -14.61 23.66 -0.77
CA THR A 31 -13.16 23.83 -0.78
C THR A 31 -12.46 23.46 0.53
N VAL A 32 -13.20 23.06 1.56
CA VAL A 32 -12.63 22.66 2.86
C VAL A 32 -13.19 21.32 3.29
N LEU A 33 -12.28 20.37 3.53
CA LEU A 33 -12.53 19.09 4.20
C LEU A 33 -12.10 19.22 5.65
N THR A 34 -12.95 18.78 6.58
CA THR A 34 -12.63 18.69 8.02
C THR A 34 -12.65 17.23 8.47
N ASP A 35 -11.67 16.84 9.26
CA ASP A 35 -11.66 15.62 10.06
C ASP A 35 -11.22 16.01 11.48
N ASP A 36 -12.19 16.05 12.40
CA ASP A 36 -11.94 16.44 13.81
C ASP A 36 -11.04 15.45 14.58
N ASN A 37 -10.83 14.24 14.04
CA ASN A 37 -9.94 13.23 14.62
C ASN A 37 -8.54 13.25 13.99
N ALA A 38 -8.34 14.03 12.92
CA ALA A 38 -7.05 14.13 12.26
C ALA A 38 -6.03 14.93 13.10
N ALA A 39 -4.76 14.68 12.82
CA ALA A 39 -3.62 15.41 13.36
C ALA A 39 -2.63 15.72 12.24
N PHE A 40 -3.10 16.48 11.24
CA PHE A 40 -2.30 16.82 10.06
C PHE A 40 -1.07 17.66 10.43
N GLN A 41 0.01 17.44 9.66
CA GLN A 41 1.20 18.28 9.75
C GLN A 41 0.87 19.69 9.27
N VAL A 42 0.98 20.69 10.16
CA VAL A 42 0.64 22.08 9.87
C VAL A 42 1.80 22.82 9.18
N PRO A 43 1.51 23.79 8.30
CA PRO A 43 2.53 24.70 7.79
C PRO A 43 3.15 25.54 8.90
N ASP A 44 4.44 25.84 8.77
CA ASP A 44 5.19 26.73 9.66
C ASP A 44 6.09 27.65 8.84
N ASP A 45 5.71 28.93 8.78
CA ASP A 45 6.43 29.97 8.04
C ASP A 45 7.84 30.24 8.60
N MET A 46 8.07 29.95 9.89
CA MET A 46 9.38 30.17 10.53
C MET A 46 10.40 29.12 10.09
N THR A 47 9.97 27.87 9.89
CA THR A 47 10.83 26.78 9.42
C THR A 47 10.71 26.55 7.91
N GLY A 48 9.74 27.19 7.25
CA GLY A 48 9.38 26.91 5.86
C GLY A 48 8.71 25.55 5.66
N ALA A 49 8.15 24.96 6.74
CA ALA A 49 7.42 23.71 6.62
C ALA A 49 6.12 23.98 5.86
N LEU A 50 5.89 23.23 4.78
CA LEU A 50 4.71 23.43 3.92
C LEU A 50 3.44 22.76 4.46
N GLY A 51 3.52 22.02 5.58
CA GLY A 51 2.45 21.11 5.97
C GLY A 51 2.13 20.16 4.82
N LEU A 52 0.86 20.15 4.40
CA LEU A 52 0.35 19.33 3.30
C LEU A 52 0.28 20.08 1.96
N ILE A 53 0.68 21.35 1.90
CA ILE A 53 0.56 22.20 0.71
C ILE A 53 1.32 21.59 -0.48
N GLY A 54 0.63 21.52 -1.62
CA GLY A 54 1.13 20.96 -2.89
C GLY A 54 0.95 19.45 -3.05
N LEU A 55 0.49 18.73 -2.02
CA LEU A 55 0.01 17.35 -2.17
C LEU A 55 -1.40 17.34 -2.78
N LYS A 56 -1.86 16.16 -3.19
CA LYS A 56 -3.23 15.96 -3.66
C LYS A 56 -4.06 15.19 -2.65
N LEU A 57 -5.35 15.48 -2.66
CA LEU A 57 -6.38 14.84 -1.85
C LEU A 57 -7.40 14.17 -2.78
N ASN A 58 -7.71 12.91 -2.52
CA ASN A 58 -8.96 12.31 -2.95
C ASN A 58 -9.95 12.36 -1.77
N PRO A 59 -11.04 13.14 -1.86
CA PRO A 59 -11.99 13.28 -0.76
C PRO A 59 -12.95 12.08 -0.63
N ASN A 60 -13.00 11.18 -1.62
CA ASN A 60 -13.81 9.98 -1.56
C ASN A 60 -13.12 8.84 -2.34
N ILE A 61 -12.63 7.84 -1.62
CA ILE A 61 -11.90 6.71 -2.21
C ILE A 61 -12.73 5.82 -3.16
N GLU A 62 -14.05 5.99 -3.22
CA GLU A 62 -14.91 5.27 -4.18
C GLU A 62 -14.86 5.86 -5.60
N GLN A 63 -14.13 6.96 -5.78
CA GLN A 63 -13.95 7.66 -7.05
C GLN A 63 -12.50 8.19 -7.19
N GLU A 64 -12.12 8.69 -8.37
CA GLU A 64 -10.71 9.01 -8.69
C GLU A 64 -10.38 10.51 -8.78
N LYS A 65 -11.36 11.41 -8.61
CA LYS A 65 -11.15 12.86 -8.65
C LYS A 65 -10.28 13.30 -7.47
N THR A 66 -9.29 14.13 -7.79
CA THR A 66 -8.32 14.65 -6.84
C THR A 66 -8.27 16.16 -6.87
N PHE A 67 -7.89 16.76 -5.76
CA PHE A 67 -7.80 18.20 -5.56
C PHE A 67 -6.45 18.58 -4.97
N THR A 68 -5.89 19.69 -5.43
CA THR A 68 -4.60 20.21 -4.97
C THR A 68 -4.78 20.89 -3.62
N ILE A 69 -3.97 20.52 -2.63
CA ILE A 69 -4.00 21.14 -1.30
C ILE A 69 -3.23 22.46 -1.34
N ILE A 70 -3.88 23.55 -0.95
CA ILE A 70 -3.29 24.90 -0.87
C ILE A 70 -3.10 25.40 0.56
N GLY A 71 -3.69 24.71 1.54
CA GLY A 71 -3.53 25.02 2.95
C GLY A 71 -4.09 23.91 3.82
N ASN A 72 -3.64 23.82 5.05
CA ASN A 72 -4.24 22.92 6.04
C ASN A 72 -4.03 23.46 7.46
N THR A 73 -4.95 23.10 8.35
CA THR A 73 -4.75 23.14 9.80
C THR A 73 -4.48 21.72 10.30
N ALA A 74 -4.49 21.50 11.62
CA ALA A 74 -4.35 20.17 12.19
C ALA A 74 -5.55 19.25 11.87
N THR A 75 -6.73 19.81 11.60
CA THR A 75 -7.98 19.06 11.39
C THR A 75 -8.71 19.42 10.11
N SER A 76 -8.18 20.33 9.29
CA SER A 76 -8.82 20.72 8.04
C SER A 76 -7.83 20.85 6.89
N ILE A 77 -8.30 20.53 5.69
CA ILE A 77 -7.58 20.68 4.43
C ILE A 77 -8.35 21.66 3.56
N THR A 78 -7.68 22.67 3.04
CA THR A 78 -8.21 23.61 2.04
C THR A 78 -7.63 23.28 0.67
N ILE A 79 -8.50 23.09 -0.31
CA ILE A 79 -8.12 22.74 -1.68
C ILE A 79 -8.19 23.95 -2.62
N ASP A 80 -7.52 23.85 -3.77
CA ASP A 80 -7.64 24.82 -4.85
C ASP A 80 -9.01 24.70 -5.55
N SER A 81 -9.83 25.74 -5.44
CA SER A 81 -11.13 25.82 -6.11
C SER A 81 -11.06 25.66 -7.64
N ALA A 82 -9.89 25.85 -8.25
CA ALA A 82 -9.69 25.60 -9.68
C ALA A 82 -9.85 24.11 -10.06
N ASP A 83 -9.63 23.20 -9.12
CA ASP A 83 -9.82 21.75 -9.31
C ASP A 83 -11.31 21.33 -9.18
N GLY A 84 -12.18 22.27 -8.79
CA GLY A 84 -13.64 22.12 -8.73
C GLY A 84 -14.20 22.11 -7.30
N ASP A 85 -15.45 21.66 -7.18
CA ASP A 85 -16.20 21.57 -5.93
C ASP A 85 -16.13 20.14 -5.36
N MET A 86 -15.65 19.99 -4.12
CA MET A 86 -15.57 18.67 -3.45
C MET A 86 -16.94 18.06 -3.14
N THR A 87 -17.98 18.88 -2.92
CA THR A 87 -19.33 18.39 -2.58
C THR A 87 -20.04 17.71 -3.74
N GLU A 88 -19.51 17.83 -4.95
CA GLU A 88 -19.99 17.09 -6.13
C GLU A 88 -19.58 15.60 -6.11
N VAL A 89 -18.54 15.25 -5.36
CA VAL A 89 -17.92 13.91 -5.39
C VAL A 89 -17.73 13.26 -4.02
N ALA A 90 -17.92 14.02 -2.94
CA ALA A 90 -17.76 13.56 -1.58
C ALA A 90 -18.78 14.23 -0.64
N GLN A 91 -18.95 13.63 0.54
CA GLN A 91 -19.77 14.13 1.64
C GLN A 91 -19.17 13.74 3.00
N ALA A 92 -19.70 14.29 4.08
CA ALA A 92 -19.33 13.86 5.43
C ALA A 92 -19.65 12.37 5.63
N GLY A 93 -18.73 11.65 6.26
CA GLY A 93 -18.76 10.19 6.42
C GLY A 93 -17.99 9.41 5.36
N ASP A 94 -17.61 10.04 4.24
CA ASP A 94 -16.77 9.40 3.23
C ASP A 94 -15.32 9.27 3.73
N TRP A 95 -14.63 8.24 3.22
CA TRP A 95 -13.21 8.05 3.44
C TRP A 95 -12.40 8.86 2.43
N TYR A 96 -11.45 9.65 2.91
CA TYR A 96 -10.50 10.38 2.07
C TYR A 96 -9.10 9.75 2.12
N ARG A 97 -8.26 10.09 1.13
CA ARG A 97 -6.86 9.66 1.08
C ARG A 97 -5.95 10.69 0.41
N GLY A 98 -4.72 10.79 0.91
CA GLY A 98 -3.63 11.54 0.30
C GLY A 98 -3.04 10.89 -0.93
N ILE A 99 -2.59 11.71 -1.87
CA ILE A 99 -2.00 11.26 -3.13
C ILE A 99 -0.75 12.07 -3.44
N TYR A 100 0.33 11.35 -3.73
CA TYR A 100 1.49 11.86 -4.44
C TYR A 100 1.27 11.75 -5.94
N PHE A 101 1.36 12.86 -6.67
CA PHE A 101 1.24 12.85 -8.13
C PHE A 101 2.59 13.14 -8.78
N PHE A 102 3.16 12.14 -9.46
CA PHE A 102 4.43 12.25 -10.18
C PHE A 102 4.24 12.02 -11.68
N ASN A 103 5.12 12.63 -12.48
CA ASN A 103 5.27 12.25 -13.88
C ASN A 103 6.12 10.98 -13.96
N SER A 104 7.22 10.96 -13.21
CA SER A 104 8.05 9.78 -13.02
C SER A 104 8.61 9.76 -11.61
N LEU A 105 8.84 8.56 -11.09
CA LEU A 105 9.44 8.33 -9.79
C LEU A 105 10.61 7.34 -9.95
N THR A 106 11.79 7.72 -9.46
CA THR A 106 12.94 6.83 -9.34
C THR A 106 13.34 6.71 -7.88
N VAL A 107 13.40 5.49 -7.37
CA VAL A 107 13.90 5.18 -6.03
C VAL A 107 15.06 4.23 -6.19
N ARG A 108 16.26 4.62 -5.74
CA ARG A 108 17.45 3.82 -5.99
C ARG A 108 18.51 3.86 -4.90
N GLY A 109 19.50 2.99 -5.03
CA GLY A 109 20.75 3.10 -4.28
C GLY A 109 20.56 2.87 -2.78
N LYS A 110 19.83 1.81 -2.42
CA LYS A 110 19.49 1.37 -1.05
C LYS A 110 18.64 2.35 -0.26
N THR A 111 17.89 3.18 -0.98
CA THR A 111 16.86 4.02 -0.40
C THR A 111 15.76 3.15 0.19
N ILE A 112 15.25 3.53 1.36
CA ILE A 112 13.98 3.06 1.90
C ILE A 112 13.00 4.24 1.81
N LEU A 113 12.10 4.23 0.82
CA LEU A 113 11.06 5.25 0.67
C LEU A 113 9.80 4.78 1.41
N GLU A 114 9.22 5.65 2.22
CA GLU A 114 7.98 5.33 2.95
C GLU A 114 6.94 6.42 2.78
N THR A 115 5.70 6.03 2.51
CA THR A 115 4.53 6.91 2.55
C THR A 115 3.28 6.13 2.95
N THR A 116 2.34 6.79 3.63
CA THR A 116 1.00 6.24 3.89
C THR A 116 -0.02 6.63 2.83
N ASP A 117 0.39 7.50 1.89
CA ASP A 117 -0.44 7.97 0.77
C ASP A 117 -0.33 7.04 -0.44
N ASP A 118 -1.25 7.21 -1.39
CA ASP A 118 -1.13 6.60 -2.70
C ASP A 118 -0.09 7.34 -3.55
N ILE A 119 0.62 6.60 -4.40
CA ILE A 119 1.50 7.17 -5.42
C ILE A 119 0.80 7.02 -6.77
N PHE A 120 0.50 8.14 -7.40
CA PHE A 120 -0.01 8.21 -8.74
C PHE A 120 1.10 8.61 -9.71
N ILE A 121 1.33 7.79 -10.74
CA ILE A 121 2.23 8.09 -11.84
C ILE A 121 1.38 8.48 -13.06
N ALA A 122 1.68 9.66 -13.62
CA ALA A 122 0.98 10.17 -14.79
C ALA A 122 1.12 9.22 -15.99
N SER A 123 0.11 9.25 -16.86
CA SER A 123 0.11 8.50 -18.12
C SER A 123 1.36 8.80 -18.95
N GLY A 124 2.04 7.76 -19.44
CA GLY A 124 3.31 7.89 -20.17
C GLY A 124 4.53 8.13 -19.27
N GLY A 125 4.32 8.16 -17.96
CA GLY A 125 5.35 8.21 -16.93
C GLY A 125 6.03 6.87 -16.70
N SER A 126 7.07 6.90 -15.86
CA SER A 126 7.83 5.71 -15.46
C SER A 126 8.01 5.62 -13.96
N LEU A 127 7.97 4.40 -13.45
CA LEU A 127 8.39 4.06 -12.09
C LEU A 127 9.63 3.18 -12.17
N THR A 128 10.70 3.59 -11.51
CA THR A 128 11.93 2.83 -11.40
C THR A 128 12.26 2.58 -9.93
N VAL A 129 12.51 1.34 -9.57
CA VAL A 129 12.99 0.94 -8.24
C VAL A 129 14.26 0.10 -8.45
N ASP A 130 15.41 0.55 -7.96
CA ASP A 130 16.70 -0.07 -8.25
C ASP A 130 17.56 -0.20 -6.98
N ASP A 131 17.73 -1.44 -6.51
CA ASP A 131 18.36 -1.76 -5.23
C ASP A 131 17.74 -0.95 -4.09
N ALA A 132 16.41 -0.84 -4.04
CA ALA A 132 15.70 0.03 -3.11
C ALA A 132 14.45 -0.64 -2.52
N THR A 133 13.97 -0.10 -1.41
CA THR A 133 12.70 -0.52 -0.79
C THR A 133 11.68 0.61 -0.87
N VAL A 134 10.46 0.29 -1.30
CA VAL A 134 9.32 1.21 -1.34
C VAL A 134 8.18 0.66 -0.51
N TYR A 135 7.79 1.41 0.52
CA TYR A 135 6.55 1.24 1.27
C TYR A 135 5.58 2.34 0.86
N ALA A 136 4.44 1.96 0.31
CA ALA A 136 3.37 2.89 -0.05
C ALA A 136 2.00 2.26 0.21
N ASN A 137 0.96 3.07 0.19
CA ASN A 137 -0.38 2.51 0.28
C ASN A 137 -0.77 1.82 -1.03
N ALA A 138 -0.92 2.57 -2.12
CA ALA A 138 -1.10 2.05 -3.47
C ALA A 138 -0.12 2.69 -4.46
N ILE A 139 0.08 2.05 -5.61
CA ILE A 139 0.75 2.65 -6.78
C ILE A 139 -0.19 2.54 -7.98
N LEU A 140 -0.52 3.68 -8.58
CA LEU A 140 -1.54 3.80 -9.62
C LEU A 140 -0.97 4.52 -10.85
N GLY A 141 -1.11 3.93 -12.03
CA GLY A 141 -0.64 4.50 -13.29
C GLY A 141 -0.99 3.62 -14.49
N GLY A 142 -2.24 3.67 -14.97
CA GLY A 142 -2.74 2.73 -15.99
C GLY A 142 -2.02 2.72 -17.35
N ALA A 143 -1.18 3.73 -17.64
CA ALA A 143 -0.32 3.82 -18.82
C ALA A 143 1.16 4.02 -18.42
N THR A 144 1.57 3.37 -17.34
CA THR A 144 2.89 3.50 -16.71
C THR A 144 3.65 2.19 -16.77
N GLU A 145 4.95 2.29 -17.04
CA GLU A 145 5.87 1.16 -16.93
C GLU A 145 6.61 1.17 -15.59
N LEU A 146 6.58 0.04 -14.88
CA LEU A 146 7.45 -0.25 -13.75
C LEU A 146 8.65 -1.09 -14.21
N ASN A 147 9.85 -0.60 -13.90
CA ASN A 147 11.09 -1.35 -13.99
C ASN A 147 11.69 -1.45 -12.59
N SER A 148 11.63 -2.64 -11.99
CA SER A 148 12.11 -2.88 -10.64
C SER A 148 13.23 -3.90 -10.64
N GLN A 149 14.32 -3.61 -9.94
CA GLN A 149 15.45 -4.50 -9.83
C GLN A 149 16.04 -4.55 -8.42
N GLY A 150 16.27 -5.76 -7.90
CA GLY A 150 17.09 -5.99 -6.71
C GLY A 150 16.51 -5.45 -5.40
N GLY A 151 15.24 -5.03 -5.39
CA GLY A 151 14.62 -4.31 -4.29
C GLY A 151 13.43 -5.02 -3.66
N ILE A 152 12.66 -4.22 -2.92
CA ILE A 152 11.37 -4.61 -2.37
C ILE A 152 10.34 -3.51 -2.68
N ILE A 153 9.19 -3.89 -3.23
CA ILE A 153 7.99 -3.04 -3.25
C ILE A 153 6.94 -3.70 -2.36
N ASN A 154 6.49 -2.99 -1.33
CA ASN A 154 5.47 -3.46 -0.41
C ASN A 154 4.30 -2.47 -0.34
N LEU A 155 3.13 -2.93 -0.79
CA LEU A 155 1.92 -2.11 -0.90
C LEU A 155 0.80 -2.65 0.00
N ASN A 156 0.13 -1.72 0.68
CA ASN A 156 -1.04 -2.04 1.50
C ASN A 156 -2.31 -2.20 0.67
N GLU A 157 -2.31 -1.73 -0.56
CA GLU A 157 -3.46 -1.73 -1.46
C GLU A 157 -3.02 -2.11 -2.88
N THR A 158 -3.60 -1.43 -3.87
CA THR A 158 -3.57 -1.83 -5.27
C THR A 158 -2.26 -1.43 -5.95
N LEU A 159 -1.81 -2.27 -6.89
CA LEU A 159 -0.85 -1.91 -7.92
C LEU A 159 -1.56 -1.88 -9.27
N THR A 160 -1.68 -0.72 -9.89
CA THR A 160 -2.26 -0.57 -11.24
C THR A 160 -1.24 0.04 -12.18
N LEU A 161 -0.84 -0.67 -13.22
CA LEU A 161 0.17 -0.25 -14.20
C LEU A 161 -0.21 -0.70 -15.61
N ASP A 162 0.49 -0.23 -16.64
CA ASP A 162 0.42 -0.86 -17.97
C ASP A 162 1.30 -2.11 -18.00
N ARG A 163 2.56 -1.95 -17.58
CA ARG A 163 3.56 -3.02 -17.61
C ARG A 163 4.41 -3.00 -16.35
N ALA A 164 4.74 -4.17 -15.85
CA ALA A 164 5.67 -4.34 -14.74
C ALA A 164 6.73 -5.40 -15.09
N THR A 165 8.00 -5.00 -15.00
CA THR A 165 9.14 -5.91 -15.08
C THR A 165 9.83 -5.92 -13.73
N LEU A 166 9.92 -7.10 -13.13
CA LEU A 166 10.54 -7.37 -11.85
C LEU A 166 11.77 -8.25 -12.09
N ASP A 167 12.95 -7.79 -11.67
CA ASP A 167 14.22 -8.47 -11.86
C ASP A 167 14.94 -8.64 -10.51
N ASN A 168 15.01 -9.86 -9.97
CA ASN A 168 15.49 -10.11 -8.61
C ASN A 168 14.77 -9.23 -7.56
N GLU A 169 13.47 -8.98 -7.74
CA GLU A 169 12.66 -8.09 -6.90
C GLU A 169 11.69 -8.88 -6.02
N SER A 170 11.41 -8.39 -4.81
CA SER A 170 10.28 -8.88 -4.01
C SER A 170 9.09 -7.92 -4.06
N LEU A 171 8.01 -8.32 -4.74
CA LEU A 171 6.74 -7.59 -4.75
C LEU A 171 5.77 -8.22 -3.72
N ILE A 172 5.38 -7.42 -2.74
CA ILE A 172 4.45 -7.79 -1.66
C ILE A 172 3.21 -6.91 -1.78
N LEU A 173 2.04 -7.52 -1.92
CA LEU A 173 0.78 -6.81 -2.09
C LEU A 173 -0.23 -7.19 -1.02
N SER A 174 -1.08 -6.24 -0.64
CA SER A 174 -2.24 -6.51 0.20
C SER A 174 -3.58 -6.22 -0.50
N GLY A 175 -3.53 -5.60 -1.69
CA GLY A 175 -4.65 -5.44 -2.63
C GLY A 175 -4.38 -6.05 -4.02
N PRO A 176 -5.24 -5.79 -5.02
CA PRO A 176 -5.13 -6.36 -6.36
C PRO A 176 -3.95 -5.79 -7.17
N LEU A 177 -3.40 -6.60 -8.07
CA LEU A 177 -2.48 -6.18 -9.12
C LEU A 177 -3.20 -6.15 -10.46
N LYS A 178 -3.19 -5.01 -11.14
CA LYS A 178 -3.75 -4.82 -12.47
C LYS A 178 -2.65 -4.37 -13.44
N ALA A 179 -2.41 -5.16 -14.49
CA ALA A 179 -1.45 -4.79 -15.53
C ALA A 179 -1.74 -5.47 -16.87
N ASN A 180 -1.40 -4.84 -17.99
CA ASN A 180 -1.45 -5.52 -19.29
C ASN A 180 -0.34 -6.57 -19.41
N SER A 181 0.84 -6.33 -18.84
CA SER A 181 1.90 -7.34 -18.76
C SER A 181 2.67 -7.30 -17.44
N LEU A 182 2.98 -8.49 -16.92
CA LEU A 182 3.82 -8.70 -15.75
C LEU A 182 4.90 -9.75 -16.06
N ALA A 183 6.16 -9.41 -15.81
CA ALA A 183 7.30 -10.30 -15.97
C ALA A 183 8.09 -10.42 -14.65
N LEU A 184 8.30 -11.65 -14.19
CA LEU A 184 9.14 -11.99 -13.04
C LEU A 184 10.41 -12.68 -13.55
N LEU A 185 11.54 -12.05 -13.31
CA LEU A 185 12.86 -12.44 -13.81
C LEU A 185 13.87 -12.59 -12.66
N SER A 186 14.90 -13.40 -12.89
CA SER A 186 16.12 -13.52 -12.09
C SER A 186 15.88 -13.70 -10.58
N GLY A 187 14.99 -14.62 -10.19
CA GLY A 187 14.73 -14.87 -8.77
C GLY A 187 13.71 -13.93 -8.14
N SER A 188 12.90 -13.24 -8.94
CA SER A 188 11.84 -12.39 -8.42
C SER A 188 10.79 -13.18 -7.64
N LEU A 189 10.24 -12.55 -6.61
CA LEU A 189 9.20 -13.10 -5.75
C LEU A 189 7.96 -12.21 -5.80
N LEU A 190 6.82 -12.77 -6.19
CA LEU A 190 5.51 -12.17 -5.99
C LEU A 190 4.79 -12.89 -4.85
N THR A 191 4.36 -12.13 -3.85
CA THR A 191 3.63 -12.65 -2.70
C THR A 191 2.58 -11.66 -2.22
N HIS A 192 1.83 -12.03 -1.18
CA HIS A 192 0.94 -11.12 -0.48
C HIS A 192 1.23 -11.10 1.02
N SER A 193 0.74 -10.06 1.69
CA SER A 193 0.78 -9.95 3.14
C SER A 193 0.06 -11.13 3.80
N GLY A 194 0.65 -11.68 4.86
CA GLY A 194 -0.01 -12.76 5.61
C GLY A 194 -1.23 -12.22 6.35
N ALA A 195 -2.25 -13.05 6.52
CA ALA A 195 -3.41 -12.67 7.33
C ALA A 195 -3.00 -12.32 8.77
N THR A 196 -3.64 -11.28 9.32
CA THR A 196 -3.54 -10.88 10.72
C THR A 196 -4.87 -11.15 11.43
N THR A 197 -5.01 -10.69 12.68
CA THR A 197 -6.30 -10.75 13.38
C THR A 197 -7.32 -9.73 12.89
N GLU A 198 -6.86 -8.70 12.18
CA GLU A 198 -7.67 -7.60 11.69
C GLU A 198 -7.86 -7.67 10.18
N THR A 199 -6.81 -8.09 9.47
CA THR A 199 -6.75 -8.03 8.01
C THR A 199 -6.58 -9.40 7.39
N THR A 200 -7.20 -9.59 6.23
CA THR A 200 -6.98 -10.73 5.36
C THR A 200 -6.56 -10.21 4.01
N SER A 201 -5.43 -10.69 3.50
CA SER A 201 -5.00 -10.41 2.13
C SER A 201 -5.05 -11.69 1.31
N ARG A 202 -5.27 -11.53 0.02
CA ARG A 202 -5.19 -12.59 -0.98
C ARG A 202 -4.38 -12.09 -2.15
N LEU A 203 -3.77 -13.00 -2.90
CA LEU A 203 -3.24 -12.64 -4.20
C LEU A 203 -4.39 -12.51 -5.20
N GLU A 204 -4.56 -11.32 -5.77
CA GLU A 204 -5.53 -11.04 -6.82
C GLU A 204 -4.81 -10.40 -8.01
N LEU A 205 -4.81 -11.10 -9.14
CA LEU A 205 -4.10 -10.69 -10.36
C LEU A 205 -5.09 -10.53 -11.50
N GLU A 206 -5.17 -9.31 -12.02
CA GLU A 206 -5.86 -8.96 -13.25
C GLU A 206 -4.79 -8.59 -14.29
N VAL A 207 -4.19 -9.63 -14.90
CA VAL A 207 -3.06 -9.47 -15.83
C VAL A 207 -3.35 -10.02 -17.22
N GLY A 208 -3.01 -9.25 -18.26
CA GLY A 208 -3.15 -9.69 -19.65
C GLY A 208 -2.15 -10.79 -20.00
N VAL A 209 -0.86 -10.54 -19.75
CA VAL A 209 0.22 -11.51 -19.94
C VAL A 209 1.05 -11.60 -18.66
N LEU A 210 1.25 -12.83 -18.18
CA LEU A 210 2.13 -13.14 -17.05
C LEU A 210 3.27 -14.04 -17.51
N THR A 211 4.51 -13.60 -17.32
CA THR A 211 5.72 -14.40 -17.54
C THR A 211 6.46 -14.58 -16.22
N VAL A 212 6.84 -15.82 -15.91
CA VAL A 212 7.66 -16.16 -14.75
C VAL A 212 8.80 -17.03 -15.24
N ASP A 213 10.04 -16.59 -15.04
CA ASP A 213 11.20 -17.39 -15.43
C ASP A 213 11.42 -18.58 -14.49
N GLY A 214 12.32 -19.50 -14.85
CA GLY A 214 12.57 -20.73 -14.09
C GLY A 214 13.22 -20.52 -12.72
N THR A 215 13.60 -19.28 -12.38
CA THR A 215 14.23 -18.94 -11.09
C THR A 215 13.29 -18.14 -10.18
N SER A 216 12.22 -17.58 -10.73
CA SER A 216 11.27 -16.72 -10.04
C SER A 216 10.08 -17.51 -9.50
N ALA A 217 9.37 -16.93 -8.54
CA ALA A 217 8.25 -17.60 -7.88
C ALA A 217 7.09 -16.66 -7.59
N ILE A 218 5.88 -17.22 -7.67
CA ILE A 218 4.70 -16.70 -6.98
C ILE A 218 4.51 -17.58 -5.75
N ASP A 219 4.73 -17.05 -4.56
CA ASP A 219 4.67 -17.81 -3.32
C ASP A 219 3.67 -17.20 -2.34
N VAL A 220 2.62 -17.95 -2.04
CA VAL A 220 1.58 -17.59 -1.07
C VAL A 220 1.57 -18.54 0.13
N THR A 221 2.62 -19.35 0.27
CA THR A 221 2.69 -20.42 1.27
C THR A 221 2.60 -19.85 2.68
N GLY A 222 1.64 -20.35 3.45
CA GLY A 222 1.49 -20.00 4.85
C GLY A 222 0.89 -18.61 5.12
N LYS A 223 0.40 -17.92 4.08
CA LYS A 223 -0.13 -16.54 4.16
C LYS A 223 -1.63 -16.45 4.46
N GLY A 224 -2.34 -17.59 4.53
CA GLY A 224 -3.75 -17.65 4.92
C GLY A 224 -3.98 -17.38 6.41
N TYR A 225 -5.19 -17.70 6.90
CA TYR A 225 -5.63 -17.39 8.27
C TYR A 225 -4.67 -17.90 9.36
N LEU A 226 -4.50 -17.09 10.41
CA LEU A 226 -3.64 -17.44 11.54
C LEU A 226 -4.13 -18.68 12.30
N GLY A 227 -3.24 -19.61 12.59
CA GLY A 227 -3.54 -20.69 13.54
C GLY A 227 -3.59 -20.26 15.00
N GLY A 228 -4.16 -21.13 15.84
CA GLY A 228 -4.21 -20.92 17.30
C GLY A 228 -2.81 -20.92 17.92
N GLY A 229 -2.61 -20.13 18.97
CA GLY A 229 -1.35 -19.97 19.68
C GLY A 229 -0.36 -19.01 19.00
N ARG A 230 -0.80 -18.22 18.03
CA ARG A 230 -0.01 -17.13 17.43
C ARG A 230 -0.30 -15.83 18.16
N SER A 231 0.65 -14.88 18.12
CA SER A 231 0.82 -13.74 19.06
C SER A 231 -0.41 -12.85 19.38
N ALA A 232 -1.51 -12.97 18.64
CA ALA A 232 -2.76 -12.24 18.88
C ALA A 232 -4.04 -13.10 18.84
N THR A 233 -3.96 -14.42 18.61
CA THR A 233 -5.13 -15.29 18.42
C THR A 233 -5.56 -16.06 19.68
N GLY A 234 -4.76 -16.02 20.76
CA GLY A 234 -5.00 -16.90 21.91
C GLY A 234 -4.93 -18.38 21.48
N ASP A 235 -5.68 -19.28 22.10
CA ASP A 235 -5.69 -20.71 21.73
C ASP A 235 -6.51 -21.04 20.46
N TYR A 236 -7.24 -20.06 19.92
CA TYR A 236 -8.15 -20.24 18.80
C TYR A 236 -7.48 -19.80 17.50
N GLY A 237 -7.53 -20.61 16.45
CA GLY A 237 -7.16 -20.11 15.12
C GLY A 237 -8.31 -19.35 14.45
N ARG A 238 -7.99 -18.64 13.38
CA ARG A 238 -8.93 -17.85 12.57
C ARG A 238 -9.48 -18.68 11.41
N THR A 239 -10.71 -18.39 11.00
CA THR A 239 -11.41 -19.05 9.88
C THR A 239 -12.01 -18.02 8.93
N LEU A 240 -12.86 -18.47 7.99
CA LEU A 240 -13.60 -17.60 7.05
C LEU A 240 -14.22 -16.40 7.76
N GLY A 241 -14.00 -15.20 7.22
CA GLY A 241 -14.43 -13.93 7.83
C GLY A 241 -13.48 -13.41 8.93
N ASN A 242 -12.30 -14.01 9.08
CA ASN A 242 -11.30 -13.67 10.11
C ASN A 242 -11.80 -13.77 11.56
N VAL A 243 -12.82 -14.58 11.80
CA VAL A 243 -13.40 -14.82 13.13
C VAL A 243 -12.70 -15.98 13.85
N PRO A 244 -12.70 -16.01 15.20
CA PRO A 244 -12.21 -17.15 15.96
C PRO A 244 -12.98 -18.43 15.61
N GLY A 245 -12.24 -19.51 15.33
CA GLY A 245 -12.77 -20.82 14.99
C GLY A 245 -12.45 -21.87 16.06
N SER A 246 -11.74 -22.95 15.66
CA SER A 246 -11.48 -24.10 16.54
C SER A 246 -10.45 -23.81 17.63
N TYR A 247 -10.68 -24.41 18.81
CA TYR A 247 -9.81 -24.38 19.99
C TYR A 247 -8.65 -25.38 19.85
N ARG A 248 -7.43 -24.99 20.25
CA ARG A 248 -6.23 -25.86 20.35
C ARG A 248 -5.76 -26.56 19.07
N GLY A 249 -5.16 -25.77 18.17
CA GLY A 249 -4.01 -26.27 17.37
C GLY A 249 -4.30 -26.91 16.01
N VAL A 250 -5.55 -26.97 15.56
CA VAL A 250 -5.93 -27.49 14.22
C VAL A 250 -6.56 -26.44 13.29
N SER A 251 -6.50 -25.17 13.65
CA SER A 251 -6.97 -24.05 12.83
C SER A 251 -5.81 -23.26 12.25
N GLY A 252 -6.09 -22.58 11.14
CA GLY A 252 -5.16 -22.09 10.11
C GLY A 252 -5.71 -22.36 8.70
N SER A 253 -7.03 -22.50 8.58
CA SER A 253 -7.72 -22.95 7.37
C SER A 253 -7.39 -21.99 6.21
N TYR A 254 -7.44 -22.50 4.97
CA TYR A 254 -7.19 -21.72 3.75
C TYR A 254 -5.74 -21.23 3.56
N GLY A 255 -4.76 -22.12 3.75
CA GLY A 255 -3.36 -21.88 3.37
C GLY A 255 -2.54 -21.09 4.39
N GLY A 256 -3.04 -20.92 5.62
CA GLY A 256 -2.30 -20.34 6.73
C GLY A 256 -1.45 -21.38 7.46
N LEU A 257 -0.40 -20.92 8.14
CA LEU A 257 0.40 -21.81 8.99
C LEU A 257 -0.36 -22.15 10.28
N GLY A 258 -0.57 -23.44 10.51
CA GLY A 258 -1.13 -23.96 11.76
C GLY A 258 -0.21 -23.75 12.98
N LYS A 259 -0.68 -24.17 14.16
CA LYS A 259 0.17 -24.25 15.36
C LYS A 259 1.17 -25.39 15.19
N ILE A 260 2.43 -25.19 15.58
CA ILE A 260 3.34 -26.32 15.82
C ILE A 260 2.77 -27.10 17.01
N GLY A 261 2.34 -28.35 16.77
CA GLY A 261 1.77 -29.20 17.81
C GLY A 261 2.75 -29.36 18.97
N ASP A 262 2.27 -29.17 20.19
CA ASP A 262 3.04 -29.55 21.37
C ASP A 262 3.03 -31.08 21.44
N PRO A 263 4.20 -31.76 21.38
CA PRO A 263 4.25 -33.22 21.41
C PRO A 263 3.71 -33.82 22.71
N SER A 264 3.47 -33.02 23.76
CA SER A 264 2.83 -33.46 25.01
C SER A 264 1.30 -33.57 24.95
N TYR A 265 0.66 -33.08 23.88
CA TYR A 265 -0.78 -33.21 23.61
C TYR A 265 -1.01 -33.88 22.24
N PRO A 266 -0.98 -35.22 22.15
CA PRO A 266 -1.33 -35.91 20.91
C PRO A 266 -2.78 -35.57 20.53
N ALA A 267 -3.03 -35.45 19.22
CA ALA A 267 -4.38 -35.32 18.70
C ALA A 267 -5.22 -36.53 19.16
N PRO A 268 -6.50 -36.35 19.54
CA PRO A 268 -7.35 -37.48 19.88
C PRO A 268 -7.49 -38.39 18.66
N ASP A 269 -7.17 -39.67 18.83
CA ASP A 269 -7.40 -40.70 17.82
C ASP A 269 -8.87 -40.65 17.38
N THR A 270 -9.09 -40.59 16.06
CA THR A 270 -10.40 -40.84 15.42
C THR A 270 -10.48 -42.27 14.91
#